data_AF-A0A258JSL7-F1
#
_entry.id   AF-A0A258JSL7-F1
#
_cell.length_a   1.000
_cell.length_b   1.000
_cell.length_c   1.000
_cell.angle_alpha   90.00
_cell.angle_beta   90.00
_cell.angle_gamma   90.00
#
_symmetry.space_group_name_H-M   'P 1'
#
loop_
_entity.id
_entity.type
_entity.pdbx_description
1 polymer ?
#
loop_
_entity_poly.entity_id
_entity_poly.type
_entity_poly.pdbx_seq_one_letter_code
_entity_poly.pdbx_strand_id
1 'polypeptide(L)'
;MKNLSPNTLGDKYYSFNPSSGWVIHYNGNKVMDPLEGYIVRAPQGFSITMPTVDEYPEFEGKPNNGRLTKNLTAGLVYLIGNPYPSAMSADSFLTENAAKLQGTLYFWTHNSPPSTNVDGDAIYNYTTNDYATYNLTGGVGTRAAINDDDVNDPDDNFNDSVPNGNIAAAQGFFAPASEMGGEIVFNNAMRLLDDEVIDDGEEYDEVRDNSQFFKLGTTSKAKNALEKNRLWLNLSNAQGAFKQTLIGYITGATNGYEGNLDGVSYDGNQYLDFYSINQGLNLAIQGRDLAFQEKDTVVLGYKTAIAGEFKISIGHVDGSIASKNVFLEDKLMQVLHDLKEPYTFVTEKGIFKDRFVLRYQDKTAVIEDDIPVEGVLIATNDKVITINTAEEVIEAVYIYDFSGELVYSDTIVDTVGTTISNLSVSHPALIVQVVLANGKKAVKKIIY
;
A
#
# COMPACT_ATOMS: atom_id res chain seq x y z
N MET A 1 -16.57 25.09 18.69
CA MET A 1 -16.79 23.66 18.39
C MET A 1 -18.20 23.21 18.73
N LYS A 2 -18.77 23.64 19.86
CA LYS A 2 -20.14 23.25 20.27
C LYS A 2 -21.21 23.45 19.19
N ASN A 3 -21.18 24.57 18.45
CA ASN A 3 -22.17 24.85 17.41
C ASN A 3 -22.14 23.84 16.26
N LEU A 4 -20.99 23.21 15.98
CA LEU A 4 -20.87 22.16 14.95
C LEU A 4 -21.68 20.91 15.32
N SER A 5 -21.81 20.59 16.61
CA SER A 5 -22.48 19.37 17.08
C SER A 5 -23.06 19.59 18.49
N PRO A 6 -24.16 20.34 18.64
CA PRO A 6 -24.63 20.87 19.93
C PRO A 6 -25.06 19.81 20.96
N ASN A 7 -25.38 18.59 20.49
CA ASN A 7 -25.84 17.46 21.31
C ASN A 7 -24.71 16.48 21.68
N THR A 8 -23.46 16.83 21.38
CA THR A 8 -22.29 16.04 21.75
C THR A 8 -21.89 16.27 23.19
N LEU A 9 -21.53 15.20 23.90
CA LEU A 9 -21.09 15.27 25.30
C LEU A 9 -19.94 16.27 25.46
N GLY A 10 -19.97 17.03 26.56
CA GLY A 10 -19.03 18.12 26.79
C GLY A 10 -17.56 17.72 26.80
N ASP A 11 -17.24 16.45 27.08
CA ASP A 11 -15.88 15.91 27.11
C ASP A 11 -15.51 15.16 25.82
N LYS A 12 -16.23 15.39 24.71
CA LYS A 12 -16.04 14.70 23.42
C LYS A 12 -15.65 15.61 22.26
N TYR A 13 -15.01 16.74 22.57
CA TYR A 13 -14.43 17.68 21.60
C TYR A 13 -12.92 17.72 21.80
N TYR A 14 -12.15 17.43 20.76
CA TYR A 14 -10.70 17.35 20.88
C TYR A 14 -9.98 18.08 19.74
N SER A 15 -8.78 18.55 20.05
CA SER A 15 -7.73 18.84 19.07
C SER A 15 -6.53 17.94 19.34
N PHE A 16 -5.59 17.90 18.40
CA PHE A 16 -4.32 17.20 18.61
C PHE A 16 -3.18 18.20 18.83
N ASN A 17 -2.48 18.08 19.95
CA ASN A 17 -1.22 18.77 20.19
C ASN A 17 -0.06 17.84 19.77
N PRO A 18 0.80 18.23 18.82
CA PRO A 18 1.90 17.39 18.34
C PRO A 18 2.91 16.94 19.41
N SER A 19 3.02 17.65 20.52
CA SER A 19 3.95 17.34 21.62
C SER A 19 3.30 16.62 22.79
N SER A 20 2.00 16.81 23.02
CA SER A 20 1.31 16.27 24.19
C SER A 20 0.11 15.37 23.88
N GLY A 21 -0.18 15.12 22.59
CA GLY A 21 -1.28 14.26 22.14
C GLY A 21 -2.65 14.95 22.17
N TRP A 22 -3.71 14.16 22.36
CA TRP A 22 -5.09 14.65 22.36
C TRP A 22 -5.38 15.63 23.50
N VAL A 23 -6.07 16.72 23.18
CA VAL A 23 -6.46 17.78 24.13
C VAL A 23 -7.97 17.93 24.13
N ILE A 24 -8.61 17.72 25.28
CA ILE A 24 -10.05 17.89 25.46
C ILE A 24 -10.39 19.38 25.58
N HIS A 25 -11.40 19.82 24.83
CA HIS A 25 -12.02 21.15 24.93
C HIS A 25 -13.39 21.03 25.58
N TYR A 26 -13.43 21.07 26.91
CA TYR A 26 -14.68 20.89 27.65
C TYR A 26 -15.80 21.82 27.18
N ASN A 27 -16.98 21.22 26.97
CA ASN A 27 -18.19 21.82 26.44
C ASN A 27 -18.06 22.44 25.04
N GLY A 28 -17.01 22.08 24.29
CA GLY A 28 -16.79 22.59 22.94
C GLY A 28 -16.52 24.10 22.87
N ASN A 29 -16.03 24.69 23.98
CA ASN A 29 -15.85 26.13 24.17
C ASN A 29 -14.72 26.74 23.32
N LYS A 30 -13.86 25.93 22.70
CA LYS A 30 -12.81 26.43 21.80
C LYS A 30 -13.41 26.90 20.47
N VAL A 31 -12.96 28.07 20.02
CA VAL A 31 -13.15 28.53 18.63
C VAL A 31 -12.20 27.75 17.73
N MET A 32 -12.72 27.18 16.64
CA MET A 32 -11.93 26.35 15.73
C MET A 32 -10.97 27.23 14.93
N ASP A 33 -9.70 26.88 14.93
CA ASP A 33 -8.67 27.46 14.08
C ASP A 33 -8.74 26.79 12.69
N PRO A 34 -8.76 27.57 11.59
CA PRO A 34 -8.93 27.01 10.25
C PRO A 34 -7.79 26.09 9.79
N LEU A 35 -6.61 26.14 10.41
CA LEU A 35 -5.46 25.30 10.07
C LEU A 35 -5.18 24.21 11.11
N GLU A 36 -6.12 23.98 12.03
CA GLU A 36 -6.12 22.84 12.95
C GLU A 36 -7.24 21.89 12.56
N GLY A 37 -6.96 20.59 12.61
CA GLY A 37 -8.04 19.61 12.57
C GLY A 37 -8.54 19.30 13.98
N TYR A 38 -9.77 18.83 14.05
CA TYR A 38 -10.49 18.54 15.27
C TYR A 38 -11.23 17.23 15.13
N ILE A 39 -11.39 16.51 16.25
CA ILE A 39 -12.31 15.38 16.30
C ILE A 39 -13.44 15.71 17.28
N VAL A 40 -14.66 15.41 16.86
CA VAL A 40 -15.88 15.59 17.63
C VAL A 40 -16.64 14.30 17.51
N ARG A 41 -16.99 13.68 18.64
CA ARG A 41 -17.88 12.52 18.59
C ARG A 41 -19.26 12.97 18.10
N ALA A 42 -19.97 12.13 17.37
CA ALA A 42 -21.36 12.40 17.02
C ALA A 42 -22.23 12.66 18.27
N PRO A 43 -23.40 13.32 18.11
CA PRO A 43 -24.34 13.58 19.19
C PRO A 43 -24.61 12.37 20.08
N GLN A 44 -24.81 12.59 21.39
CA GLN A 44 -24.89 11.52 22.38
C GLN A 44 -26.04 10.53 22.17
N GLY A 45 -27.06 10.91 21.40
CA GLY A 45 -28.18 10.03 21.05
C GLY A 45 -27.86 8.98 19.99
N PHE A 46 -26.72 9.09 19.30
CA PHE A 46 -26.34 8.19 18.22
C PHE A 46 -25.82 6.86 18.78
N SER A 47 -25.98 5.79 17.99
CA SER A 47 -25.48 4.46 18.35
C SER A 47 -23.95 4.47 18.43
N ILE A 48 -23.40 3.66 19.34
CA ILE A 48 -21.96 3.46 19.47
C ILE A 48 -21.47 2.29 18.61
N THR A 49 -22.38 1.49 18.06
CA THR A 49 -22.05 0.28 17.28
C THR A 49 -22.62 0.29 15.87
N MET A 50 -23.64 1.11 15.60
CA MET A 50 -24.22 1.26 14.27
C MET A 50 -23.81 2.63 13.72
N PRO A 51 -23.17 2.69 12.53
CA PRO A 51 -22.80 3.95 11.91
C PRO A 51 -24.05 4.76 11.53
N THR A 52 -23.98 6.08 11.69
CA THR A 52 -25.05 7.00 11.30
C THR A 52 -24.41 8.33 10.91
N VAL A 53 -24.78 8.86 9.76
CA VAL A 53 -24.30 10.16 9.27
C VAL A 53 -25.04 11.27 10.04
N ASP A 54 -24.28 12.23 10.59
CA ASP A 54 -24.86 13.49 11.05
C ASP A 54 -25.05 14.38 9.83
N GLU A 55 -26.31 14.61 9.43
CA GLU A 55 -26.66 15.40 8.24
C GLU A 55 -26.60 16.92 8.47
N TYR A 56 -26.47 17.37 9.72
CA TYR A 56 -26.56 18.79 10.07
C TYR A 56 -25.31 19.39 10.77
N PRO A 57 -24.05 19.00 10.44
CA PRO A 57 -22.88 19.70 10.96
C PRO A 57 -22.75 21.07 10.28
N GLU A 58 -22.90 22.14 11.06
CA GLU A 58 -22.80 23.51 10.55
C GLU A 58 -21.47 24.17 10.96
N PHE A 59 -20.69 24.61 9.97
CA PHE A 59 -19.55 25.49 10.17
C PHE A 59 -19.98 26.95 10.04
N GLU A 60 -20.13 27.64 11.17
CA GLU A 60 -20.42 29.07 11.19
C GLU A 60 -19.14 29.91 11.14
N GLY A 61 -19.07 30.85 10.21
CA GLY A 61 -17.96 31.79 10.14
C GLY A 61 -17.81 32.48 8.79
N LYS A 62 -16.76 33.27 8.64
CA LYS A 62 -16.37 33.82 7.35
C LYS A 62 -15.57 32.76 6.59
N PRO A 63 -15.98 32.34 5.38
CA PRO A 63 -15.23 31.37 4.60
C PRO A 63 -13.79 31.85 4.34
N ASN A 64 -12.81 30.97 4.56
CA ASN A 64 -11.41 31.31 4.32
C ASN A 64 -11.09 31.31 2.82
N ASN A 65 -10.18 32.18 2.42
CA ASN A 65 -9.76 32.34 1.03
C ASN A 65 -8.34 32.92 0.98
N GLY A 66 -7.60 32.66 -0.10
CA GLY A 66 -6.27 33.20 -0.31
C GLY A 66 -5.16 32.33 0.31
N ARG A 67 -4.01 32.92 0.63
CA ARG A 67 -2.85 32.20 1.18
C ARG A 67 -2.97 32.13 2.71
N LEU A 68 -2.85 30.92 3.27
CA LEU A 68 -2.76 30.66 4.70
C LEU A 68 -1.50 29.84 4.99
N THR A 69 -0.94 29.98 6.21
CA THR A 69 0.29 29.29 6.56
C THR A 69 0.29 28.75 7.98
N LYS A 70 0.98 27.63 8.20
CA LYS A 70 1.15 26.98 9.50
C LYS A 70 2.59 26.54 9.68
N ASN A 71 3.20 26.86 10.83
CA ASN A 71 4.54 26.36 11.15
C ASN A 71 4.46 24.96 11.76
N LEU A 72 5.28 24.05 11.23
CA LEU A 72 5.46 22.70 11.72
C LEU A 72 6.85 22.58 12.36
N THR A 73 6.90 22.01 13.56
CA THR A 73 8.13 21.58 14.20
C THR A 73 8.58 20.27 13.55
N ALA A 74 9.89 20.16 13.30
CA ALA A 74 10.51 18.99 12.71
C ALA A 74 10.12 17.67 13.42
N GLY A 75 9.83 16.63 12.63
CA GLY A 75 9.57 15.27 13.11
C GLY A 75 8.29 15.08 13.92
N LEU A 76 7.45 16.11 14.08
CA LEU A 76 6.17 15.99 14.78
C LEU A 76 5.01 15.76 13.81
N VAL A 77 3.92 15.16 14.32
CA VAL A 77 2.71 14.88 13.54
C VAL A 77 1.62 15.88 13.89
N TYR A 78 0.95 16.44 12.88
CA TYR A 78 -0.08 17.46 13.05
C TYR A 78 -1.42 16.97 12.54
N LEU A 79 -2.49 17.21 13.31
CA LEU A 79 -3.86 17.12 12.79
C LEU A 79 -4.23 18.46 12.14
N ILE A 80 -4.50 18.44 10.85
CA ILE A 80 -4.75 19.62 10.02
C ILE A 80 -6.12 19.49 9.37
N GLY A 81 -6.85 20.59 9.24
CA GLY A 81 -8.10 20.65 8.51
C GLY A 81 -7.91 21.35 7.17
N ASN A 82 -8.68 20.96 6.15
CA ASN A 82 -8.83 21.78 4.95
C ASN A 82 -9.51 23.12 5.34
N PRO A 83 -8.80 24.26 5.23
CA PRO A 83 -9.33 25.54 5.67
C PRO A 83 -10.39 26.12 4.73
N TYR A 84 -10.50 25.62 3.50
CA TYR A 84 -11.33 26.23 2.46
C TYR A 84 -12.76 25.70 2.50
N PRO A 85 -13.74 26.53 2.09
CA PRO A 85 -15.13 26.11 1.90
C PRO A 85 -15.29 25.30 0.60
N SER A 86 -14.29 24.50 0.22
CA SER A 86 -14.29 23.65 -0.97
C SER A 86 -13.33 22.50 -0.79
N ALA A 87 -13.56 21.41 -1.53
CA ALA A 87 -12.55 20.38 -1.67
C ALA A 87 -11.22 20.95 -2.18
N MET A 88 -10.12 20.32 -1.79
CA MET A 88 -8.77 20.63 -2.26
C MET A 88 -8.04 19.38 -2.72
N SER A 89 -7.10 19.55 -3.65
CA SER A 89 -6.27 18.47 -4.16
C SER A 89 -5.15 18.16 -3.17
N ALA A 90 -5.11 16.92 -2.67
CA ALA A 90 -4.02 16.39 -1.86
C ALA A 90 -2.68 16.44 -2.62
N ASP A 91 -2.68 16.10 -3.91
CA ASP A 91 -1.49 16.17 -4.76
C ASP A 91 -0.90 17.58 -4.81
N SER A 92 -1.74 18.60 -5.03
CA SER A 92 -1.30 20.00 -5.03
C SER A 92 -0.76 20.43 -3.66
N PHE A 93 -1.39 19.97 -2.58
CA PHE A 93 -0.95 20.27 -1.20
C PHE A 93 0.40 19.63 -0.87
N LEU A 94 0.55 18.34 -1.17
CA LEU A 94 1.79 17.59 -0.96
C LEU A 94 2.92 18.16 -1.81
N THR A 95 2.65 18.50 -3.08
CA THR A 95 3.66 19.08 -3.98
C THR A 95 4.15 20.45 -3.50
N GLU A 96 3.24 21.37 -3.14
CA GLU A 96 3.62 22.70 -2.62
C GLU A 96 4.45 22.59 -1.33
N ASN A 97 4.15 21.58 -0.51
CA ASN A 97 4.72 21.42 0.83
C ASN A 97 5.75 20.29 0.95
N ALA A 98 6.24 19.76 -0.17
CA ALA A 98 7.07 18.55 -0.24
C ALA A 98 8.34 18.58 0.64
N ALA A 99 8.93 19.77 0.84
CA ALA A 99 10.12 19.90 1.70
C ALA A 99 9.80 19.97 3.22
N LYS A 100 8.54 20.19 3.59
CA LYS A 100 8.10 20.45 4.98
C LYS A 100 7.29 19.29 5.56
N LEU A 101 6.77 18.42 4.71
CA LEU A 101 6.02 17.23 5.08
C LEU A 101 6.87 15.98 4.84
N GLN A 102 6.55 14.89 5.54
CA GLN A 102 7.13 13.59 5.24
C GLN A 102 6.61 13.03 3.90
N GLY A 103 5.38 13.41 3.50
CA GLY A 103 4.82 13.12 2.17
C GLY A 103 3.59 12.22 2.16
N THR A 104 3.20 11.63 3.29
CA THR A 104 2.00 10.79 3.43
C THR A 104 0.99 11.43 4.38
N LEU A 105 -0.29 11.43 3.99
CA LEU A 105 -1.43 11.92 4.75
C LEU A 105 -2.26 10.73 5.27
N TYR A 106 -2.91 10.91 6.42
CA TYR A 106 -3.70 9.86 7.06
C TYR A 106 -5.11 10.38 7.39
N PHE A 107 -6.12 9.69 6.86
CA PHE A 107 -7.53 10.06 6.93
C PHE A 107 -8.31 9.04 7.74
N TRP A 108 -9.13 9.52 8.66
CA TRP A 108 -9.96 8.67 9.50
C TRP A 108 -11.24 8.25 8.75
N THR A 109 -11.52 6.95 8.68
CA THR A 109 -12.61 6.39 7.87
C THR A 109 -13.89 6.09 8.66
N HIS A 110 -13.84 6.00 9.99
CA HIS A 110 -14.99 5.62 10.86
C HIS A 110 -15.54 4.20 10.63
N ASN A 111 -14.72 3.29 10.11
CA ASN A 111 -15.16 1.93 9.76
C ASN A 111 -15.40 1.00 10.96
N SER A 112 -14.79 1.28 12.11
CA SER A 112 -14.84 0.43 13.30
C SER A 112 -15.51 1.17 14.46
N PRO A 113 -16.48 0.53 15.15
CA PRO A 113 -17.05 1.12 16.36
C PRO A 113 -16.00 1.15 17.50
N PRO A 114 -16.08 2.13 18.42
CA PRO A 114 -15.22 2.14 19.59
C PRO A 114 -15.53 0.94 20.49
N SER A 115 -14.50 0.34 21.06
CA SER A 115 -14.61 -0.96 21.75
C SER A 115 -13.80 -0.99 23.04
N THR A 116 -14.23 -1.80 23.99
CA THR A 116 -13.48 -2.12 25.22
C THR A 116 -12.29 -3.06 24.95
N ASN A 117 -12.25 -3.69 23.77
CA ASN A 117 -11.19 -4.61 23.35
C ASN A 117 -10.07 -3.90 22.59
N VAL A 118 -10.13 -2.57 22.49
CA VAL A 118 -9.07 -1.74 21.93
C VAL A 118 -8.36 -1.07 23.10
N ASP A 119 -7.04 -1.27 23.19
CA ASP A 119 -6.23 -0.66 24.23
C ASP A 119 -6.27 0.87 24.15
N GLY A 120 -6.36 1.54 25.29
CA GLY A 120 -6.40 2.99 25.36
C GLY A 120 -6.67 3.51 26.78
N ASP A 121 -6.86 4.81 26.91
CA ASP A 121 -7.06 5.51 28.18
C ASP A 121 -8.54 5.70 28.55
N ALA A 122 -9.46 5.27 27.69
CA ALA A 122 -10.90 5.31 27.92
C ALA A 122 -11.52 3.90 28.02
N ILE A 123 -12.78 3.84 28.47
CA ILE A 123 -13.56 2.59 28.53
C ILE A 123 -13.81 2.03 27.12
N TYR A 124 -14.09 2.91 26.15
CA TYR A 124 -14.26 2.56 24.75
C TYR A 124 -13.24 3.33 23.92
N ASN A 125 -12.40 2.61 23.19
CA ASN A 125 -11.34 3.20 22.38
C ASN A 125 -11.57 2.92 20.90
N TYR A 126 -11.22 3.89 20.07
CA TYR A 126 -11.23 3.74 18.61
C TYR A 126 -9.93 3.07 18.16
N THR A 127 -10.04 2.14 17.23
CA THR A 127 -8.87 1.45 16.69
C THR A 127 -8.15 2.31 15.66
N THR A 128 -6.82 2.37 15.67
CA THR A 128 -6.06 3.07 14.64
C THR A 128 -6.14 2.41 13.24
N ASN A 129 -6.87 1.29 13.11
CA ASN A 129 -7.11 0.62 11.84
C ASN A 129 -7.87 1.47 10.83
N ASP A 130 -8.67 2.42 11.30
CA ASP A 130 -9.51 3.25 10.44
C ASP A 130 -8.74 4.44 9.84
N TYR A 131 -7.40 4.48 9.93
CA TYR A 131 -6.62 5.44 9.17
C TYR A 131 -6.29 4.90 7.78
N ALA A 132 -7.02 5.37 6.77
CA ALA A 132 -6.62 5.25 5.37
C ALA A 132 -5.44 6.18 5.10
N THR A 133 -4.57 5.81 4.18
CA THR A 133 -3.35 6.58 3.90
C THR A 133 -3.33 7.03 2.45
N TYR A 134 -2.69 8.18 2.19
CA TYR A 134 -2.56 8.75 0.85
C TYR A 134 -1.22 9.45 0.68
N ASN A 135 -0.57 9.25 -0.46
CA ASN A 135 0.54 10.09 -0.91
C ASN A 135 0.44 10.30 -2.43
N LEU A 136 1.47 10.87 -3.07
CA LEU A 136 1.44 11.14 -4.51
C LEU A 136 1.33 9.86 -5.37
N THR A 137 1.68 8.69 -4.84
CA THR A 137 1.49 7.39 -5.51
C THR A 137 0.01 6.98 -5.52
N GLY A 138 -0.71 7.19 -4.42
CA GLY A 138 -2.15 6.91 -4.34
C GLY A 138 -2.62 6.69 -2.91
N GLY A 139 -3.88 6.27 -2.77
CA GLY A 139 -4.48 5.91 -1.50
C GLY A 139 -4.49 4.41 -1.25
N VAL A 140 -4.48 3.99 0.01
CA VAL A 140 -4.81 2.62 0.43
C VAL A 140 -5.98 2.64 1.41
N GLY A 141 -6.93 1.74 1.18
CA GLY A 141 -8.12 1.59 1.99
C GLY A 141 -7.89 0.82 3.29
N THR A 142 -8.87 0.89 4.19
CA THR A 142 -8.86 0.17 5.47
C THR A 142 -9.77 -1.04 5.49
N ARG A 143 -10.44 -1.33 4.37
CA ARG A 143 -11.33 -2.48 4.16
C ARG A 143 -11.35 -2.90 2.69
N ALA A 144 -11.85 -4.11 2.43
CA ALA A 144 -12.10 -4.54 1.05
C ALA A 144 -13.27 -3.73 0.49
N ALA A 145 -13.21 -3.41 -0.81
CA ALA A 145 -14.37 -2.89 -1.52
C ALA A 145 -15.50 -3.93 -1.46
N ILE A 146 -16.68 -3.52 -1.00
CA ILE A 146 -17.89 -4.32 -1.11
C ILE A 146 -18.56 -3.94 -2.44
N ASN A 147 -18.80 -4.94 -3.30
CA ASN A 147 -19.72 -4.76 -4.41
C ASN A 147 -21.13 -4.76 -3.81
N ASP A 148 -21.69 -3.57 -3.63
CA ASP A 148 -23.04 -3.38 -3.09
C ASP A 148 -24.08 -3.32 -4.22
N ASP A 149 -25.14 -4.10 -4.11
CA ASP A 149 -26.31 -4.10 -5.00
C ASP A 149 -27.60 -3.57 -4.32
N ASP A 150 -27.55 -3.17 -3.04
CA ASP A 150 -28.70 -2.67 -2.28
C ASP A 150 -28.37 -1.41 -1.45
N VAL A 151 -28.69 -0.25 -2.03
CA VAL A 151 -28.53 1.12 -1.47
C VAL A 151 -29.38 1.40 -0.21
N ASN A 152 -29.97 0.39 0.44
CA ASN A 152 -30.79 0.54 1.65
C ASN A 152 -30.48 -0.50 2.75
N ASP A 153 -29.38 -1.25 2.66
CA ASP A 153 -29.00 -2.20 3.70
C ASP A 153 -28.50 -1.44 4.94
N PRO A 154 -29.10 -1.47 6.13
CA PRO A 154 -28.58 -0.75 7.30
C PRO A 154 -27.15 -1.16 7.76
N ASP A 155 -26.59 -2.24 7.20
CA ASP A 155 -25.17 -2.60 7.29
C ASP A 155 -24.29 -1.93 6.18
N ASP A 156 -24.83 -0.98 5.39
CA ASP A 156 -24.19 -0.29 4.23
C ASP A 156 -23.44 0.99 4.58
N ASN A 157 -23.64 1.53 5.78
CA ASN A 157 -23.12 2.86 6.13
C ASN A 157 -21.65 2.81 6.59
N PHE A 158 -20.88 1.90 5.98
CA PHE A 158 -19.44 1.82 6.14
C PHE A 158 -18.73 2.60 5.05
N ASN A 159 -17.61 3.20 5.41
CA ASN A 159 -16.81 4.00 4.51
C ASN A 159 -15.84 3.12 3.73
N ASP A 160 -16.26 2.69 2.54
CA ASP A 160 -15.44 1.97 1.58
C ASP A 160 -14.51 2.91 0.78
N SER A 161 -14.61 4.24 0.98
CA SER A 161 -13.86 5.22 0.21
C SER A 161 -12.36 5.16 0.53
N VAL A 162 -11.58 4.78 -0.49
CA VAL A 162 -10.13 4.97 -0.50
C VAL A 162 -9.85 6.46 -0.77
N PRO A 163 -8.92 7.11 -0.06
CA PRO A 163 -8.51 8.46 -0.40
C PRO A 163 -8.09 8.55 -1.88
N ASN A 164 -8.81 9.36 -2.65
CA ASN A 164 -8.60 9.51 -4.10
C ASN A 164 -7.85 10.80 -4.48
N GLY A 165 -7.36 11.53 -3.48
CA GLY A 165 -6.66 12.80 -3.67
C GLY A 165 -7.53 14.03 -3.59
N ASN A 166 -8.84 13.86 -3.32
CA ASN A 166 -9.71 14.95 -2.90
C ASN A 166 -9.74 15.01 -1.36
N ILE A 167 -9.55 16.20 -0.80
CA ILE A 167 -9.74 16.48 0.63
C ILE A 167 -10.96 17.38 0.73
N ALA A 168 -12.07 16.87 1.26
CA ALA A 168 -13.33 17.59 1.33
C ALA A 168 -13.23 18.87 2.20
N ALA A 169 -14.18 19.79 2.05
CA ALA A 169 -14.24 20.99 2.88
C ALA A 169 -14.26 20.62 4.36
N ALA A 170 -13.43 21.30 5.16
CA ALA A 170 -13.27 21.06 6.59
C ALA A 170 -12.86 19.63 7.00
N GLN A 171 -12.51 18.73 6.06
CA GLN A 171 -12.02 17.40 6.38
C GLN A 171 -10.67 17.49 7.09
N GLY A 172 -10.56 16.78 8.22
CA GLY A 172 -9.33 16.65 8.99
C GLY A 172 -8.47 15.49 8.50
N PHE A 173 -7.16 15.66 8.54
CA PHE A 173 -6.18 14.62 8.23
C PHE A 173 -4.90 14.82 9.05
N PHE A 174 -4.23 13.73 9.37
CA PHE A 174 -2.89 13.79 9.97
C PHE A 174 -1.83 13.98 8.87
N ALA A 175 -0.89 14.87 9.14
CA ALA A 175 0.24 15.18 8.27
C ALA A 175 1.53 15.22 9.12
N PRO A 176 2.41 14.22 9.00
CA PRO A 176 3.74 14.26 9.61
C PRO A 176 4.61 15.34 8.96
N ALA A 177 5.27 16.14 9.80
CA ALA A 177 6.30 17.07 9.37
C ALA A 177 7.56 16.33 8.96
N SER A 178 8.32 16.90 8.03
CA SER A 178 9.66 16.42 7.69
C SER A 178 10.63 16.59 8.86
N GLU A 179 11.81 15.98 8.77
CA GLU A 179 12.93 16.18 9.71
C GLU A 179 13.42 17.65 9.75
N MET A 180 13.00 18.49 8.79
CA MET A 180 13.29 19.93 8.80
C MET A 180 12.13 20.76 9.36
N GLY A 181 10.91 20.24 9.32
CA GLY A 181 9.70 21.00 9.59
C GLY A 181 9.55 22.22 8.66
N GLY A 182 8.99 23.30 9.18
CA GLY A 182 8.89 24.60 8.49
C GLY A 182 7.47 25.09 8.26
N GLU A 183 7.34 26.19 7.53
CA GLU A 183 6.05 26.78 7.20
C GLU A 183 5.41 26.05 6.01
N ILE A 184 4.29 25.37 6.25
CA ILE A 184 3.41 24.86 5.20
C ILE A 184 2.46 25.95 4.71
N VAL A 185 2.06 25.84 3.45
CA VAL A 185 1.22 26.79 2.74
C VAL A 185 -0.05 26.11 2.26
N PHE A 186 -1.17 26.78 2.48
CA PHE A 186 -2.41 26.58 1.76
C PHE A 186 -2.61 27.76 0.83
N ASN A 187 -3.03 27.51 -0.41
CA ASN A 187 -3.39 28.59 -1.33
C ASN A 187 -4.56 28.15 -2.24
N ASN A 188 -5.19 29.12 -2.91
CA ASN A 188 -6.33 28.85 -3.78
C ASN A 188 -6.02 27.94 -4.97
N ALA A 189 -4.76 27.82 -5.38
CA ALA A 189 -4.37 26.93 -6.48
C ALA A 189 -4.50 25.44 -6.12
N MET A 190 -4.75 25.10 -4.86
CA MET A 190 -5.04 23.75 -4.40
C MET A 190 -6.53 23.41 -4.44
N ARG A 191 -7.42 24.40 -4.55
CA ARG A 191 -8.87 24.20 -4.49
C ARG A 191 -9.36 23.55 -5.77
N LEU A 192 -10.21 22.54 -5.64
CA LEU A 192 -10.88 21.91 -6.77
C LEU A 192 -12.10 22.76 -7.12
N LEU A 193 -12.22 23.13 -8.40
CA LEU A 193 -13.39 23.80 -8.95
C LEU A 193 -14.24 22.77 -9.72
N ASP A 194 -15.54 23.05 -9.87
CA ASP A 194 -16.58 22.12 -10.36
C ASP A 194 -16.20 21.29 -11.61
N ASP A 195 -15.32 21.80 -12.48
CA ASP A 195 -14.93 21.15 -13.75
C ASP A 195 -13.62 20.33 -13.72
N GLU A 196 -12.85 20.32 -12.61
CA GLU A 196 -11.45 19.78 -12.62
C GLU A 196 -11.29 18.29 -12.28
N VAL A 197 -11.84 17.32 -13.02
CA VAL A 197 -11.74 15.86 -12.70
C VAL A 197 -10.30 15.43 -12.30
N ILE A 198 -10.13 14.71 -11.18
CA ILE A 198 -8.87 14.02 -10.88
C ILE A 198 -9.00 12.65 -11.53
N ASP A 199 -8.09 12.33 -12.44
CA ASP A 199 -7.94 11.00 -13.01
C ASP A 199 -7.51 10.03 -11.91
N ASP A 200 -8.45 9.27 -11.36
CA ASP A 200 -8.23 8.24 -10.35
C ASP A 200 -8.27 6.82 -10.93
N GLY A 201 -8.54 6.68 -12.22
CA GLY A 201 -8.56 5.40 -12.94
C GLY A 201 -9.89 4.66 -12.89
N GLU A 202 -10.94 5.20 -12.26
CA GLU A 202 -12.28 4.62 -12.29
C GLU A 202 -13.22 5.39 -13.25
N GLU A 203 -13.94 4.62 -14.07
CA GLU A 203 -14.95 5.13 -14.98
C GLU A 203 -16.24 5.38 -14.18
N TYR A 204 -16.56 6.67 -13.97
CA TYR A 204 -17.81 7.17 -13.38
C TYR A 204 -18.05 6.83 -11.89
N ASP A 205 -17.64 7.73 -10.99
CA ASP A 205 -18.59 8.16 -9.95
C ASP A 205 -18.49 9.66 -9.65
N GLU A 206 -19.54 10.35 -10.10
CA GLU A 206 -19.73 11.80 -10.03
C GLU A 206 -20.16 12.21 -8.62
N VAL A 207 -19.26 12.28 -7.64
CA VAL A 207 -19.56 13.04 -6.41
C VAL A 207 -18.40 13.94 -6.02
N ARG A 208 -18.24 15.00 -6.80
CA ARG A 208 -17.56 16.23 -6.38
C ARG A 208 -18.56 17.13 -5.65
N ASP A 209 -19.22 16.62 -4.63
CA ASP A 209 -20.25 17.41 -3.96
C ASP A 209 -19.61 18.32 -2.90
N ASN A 210 -19.47 19.58 -3.28
CA ASN A 210 -19.33 20.71 -2.38
C ASN A 210 -20.42 21.75 -2.76
N SER A 211 -21.64 21.26 -3.05
CA SER A 211 -22.64 21.77 -4.01
C SER A 211 -23.23 23.16 -3.78
N GLN A 212 -22.66 23.94 -2.86
CA GLN A 212 -22.85 25.40 -2.85
C GLN A 212 -21.56 26.08 -2.34
N PHE A 213 -20.78 26.78 -3.20
CA PHE A 213 -20.59 28.25 -3.13
C PHE A 213 -19.57 28.83 -4.15
N PHE A 214 -19.88 30.07 -4.59
CA PHE A 214 -19.53 30.70 -5.88
C PHE A 214 -18.09 31.24 -6.11
N LYS A 215 -17.66 31.02 -7.37
CA LYS A 215 -16.65 31.66 -8.26
C LYS A 215 -15.62 32.66 -7.71
N LEU A 216 -14.35 32.34 -7.99
CA LEU A 216 -13.32 33.31 -8.39
C LEU A 216 -12.50 32.74 -9.58
N GLY A 217 -12.66 33.35 -10.77
CA GLY A 217 -11.71 33.34 -11.90
C GLY A 217 -11.51 32.04 -12.68
N THR A 218 -11.90 32.02 -13.95
CA THR A 218 -11.66 30.92 -14.91
C THR A 218 -10.17 30.81 -15.26
N THR A 219 -9.47 29.90 -14.60
CA THR A 219 -8.27 29.26 -15.16
C THR A 219 -8.38 27.77 -14.89
N SER A 220 -8.89 27.03 -15.87
CA SER A 220 -8.75 25.57 -15.94
C SER A 220 -7.25 25.26 -15.99
N LYS A 221 -6.71 24.68 -14.93
CA LYS A 221 -5.32 24.23 -14.94
C LYS A 221 -5.26 22.86 -15.61
N ALA A 222 -4.60 22.80 -16.76
CA ALA A 222 -4.15 21.53 -17.29
C ALA A 222 -3.20 20.88 -16.25
N LYS A 223 -3.62 19.75 -15.68
CA LYS A 223 -2.77 18.95 -14.80
C LYS A 223 -1.76 18.20 -15.66
N ASN A 224 -0.47 18.39 -15.37
CA ASN A 224 0.53 17.35 -15.62
C ASN A 224 0.25 16.24 -14.60
N ALA A 225 -0.76 15.40 -14.86
CA ALA A 225 -0.98 14.21 -14.05
C ALA A 225 0.30 13.37 -14.16
N LEU A 226 0.88 12.99 -13.01
CA LEU A 226 1.98 12.04 -13.00
C LEU A 226 1.45 10.74 -13.63
N GLU A 227 2.20 10.15 -14.54
CA GLU A 227 1.87 8.80 -15.01
C GLU A 227 2.03 7.84 -13.82
N LYS A 228 0.97 7.09 -13.51
CA LYS A 228 0.92 6.11 -12.41
C LYS A 228 0.43 4.78 -12.98
N ASN A 229 1.11 3.70 -12.64
CA ASN A 229 0.71 2.33 -12.96
C ASN A 229 0.76 1.50 -11.68
N ARG A 230 -0.39 1.09 -11.15
CA ARG A 230 -0.51 0.71 -9.74
C ARG A 230 -1.13 -0.67 -9.54
N LEU A 231 -0.76 -1.28 -8.42
CA LEU A 231 -1.25 -2.57 -7.94
C LEU A 231 -1.53 -2.47 -6.45
N TRP A 232 -2.76 -2.77 -6.07
CA TRP A 232 -3.16 -2.92 -4.68
C TRP A 232 -3.26 -4.38 -4.32
N LEU A 233 -2.67 -4.75 -3.19
CA LEU A 233 -2.74 -6.09 -2.64
C LEU A 233 -3.45 -6.05 -1.29
N ASN A 234 -4.41 -6.96 -1.12
CA ASN A 234 -5.16 -7.13 0.11
C ASN A 234 -4.64 -8.36 0.85
N LEU A 235 -4.54 -8.26 2.18
CA LEU A 235 -4.41 -9.38 3.10
C LEU A 235 -5.67 -9.43 3.97
N SER A 236 -6.39 -10.55 3.96
CA SER A 236 -7.63 -10.68 4.73
C SER A 236 -7.87 -12.08 5.30
N ASN A 237 -8.85 -12.19 6.21
CA ASN A 237 -9.37 -13.46 6.70
C ASN A 237 -10.91 -13.46 6.82
N ALA A 238 -11.48 -14.62 7.11
CA ALA A 238 -12.94 -14.79 7.25
C ALA A 238 -13.52 -14.11 8.51
N GLN A 239 -12.67 -13.72 9.47
CA GLN A 239 -13.06 -13.04 10.70
C GLN A 239 -13.08 -11.50 10.55
N GLY A 240 -12.85 -10.98 9.34
CA GLY A 240 -12.90 -9.54 9.04
C GLY A 240 -11.58 -8.81 9.24
N ALA A 241 -10.47 -9.49 9.51
CA ALA A 241 -9.16 -8.85 9.49
C ALA A 241 -8.83 -8.44 8.05
N PHE A 242 -8.39 -7.21 7.86
CA PHE A 242 -8.07 -6.66 6.54
C PHE A 242 -6.93 -5.63 6.62
N LYS A 243 -6.00 -5.70 5.66
CA LYS A 243 -5.03 -4.64 5.35
C LYS A 243 -4.78 -4.60 3.85
N GLN A 244 -4.47 -3.40 3.34
CA GLN A 244 -4.10 -3.19 1.95
C GLN A 244 -2.73 -2.51 1.85
N THR A 245 -1.97 -2.88 0.84
CA THR A 245 -0.74 -2.19 0.44
C THR A 245 -0.76 -1.86 -1.05
N LEU A 246 -0.12 -0.76 -1.43
CA LEU A 246 -0.04 -0.26 -2.81
C LEU A 246 1.41 -0.29 -3.29
N ILE A 247 1.63 -0.91 -4.45
CA ILE A 247 2.87 -0.81 -5.24
C ILE A 247 2.56 0.01 -6.50
N GLY A 248 3.24 1.14 -6.69
CA GLY A 248 3.03 2.01 -7.84
C GLY A 248 4.31 2.30 -8.62
N TYR A 249 4.28 2.07 -9.93
CA TYR A 249 5.29 2.52 -10.87
C TYR A 249 4.90 3.93 -11.34
N ILE A 250 5.62 4.95 -10.88
CA ILE A 250 5.17 6.34 -10.98
C ILE A 250 6.29 7.27 -11.45
N THR A 251 5.92 8.28 -12.25
CA THR A 251 6.84 9.33 -12.69
C THR A 251 7.55 9.98 -11.50
N GLY A 252 8.90 9.94 -11.50
CA GLY A 252 9.72 10.58 -10.48
C GLY A 252 10.05 9.71 -9.26
N ALA A 253 9.50 8.51 -9.15
CA ALA A 253 9.97 7.52 -8.18
C ALA A 253 11.29 6.87 -8.63
N THR A 254 12.04 6.37 -7.67
CA THR A 254 13.16 5.44 -7.91
C THR A 254 12.84 4.10 -7.26
N ASN A 255 13.80 3.17 -7.25
CA ASN A 255 13.67 1.95 -6.44
C ASN A 255 14.18 2.14 -4.99
N GLY A 256 14.61 3.36 -4.63
CA GLY A 256 14.95 3.80 -3.28
C GLY A 256 13.72 4.21 -2.47
N TYR A 257 13.97 4.84 -1.31
CA TYR A 257 12.91 5.44 -0.50
C TYR A 257 12.81 6.93 -0.78
N GLU A 258 11.62 7.37 -1.17
CA GLU A 258 11.23 8.76 -1.38
C GLU A 258 9.96 9.08 -0.59
N GLY A 259 10.04 9.84 0.50
CA GLY A 259 8.90 10.06 1.41
C GLY A 259 7.60 10.60 0.78
N ASN A 260 7.69 11.31 -0.36
CA ASN A 260 6.53 11.81 -1.09
C ASN A 260 5.78 10.74 -1.89
N LEU A 261 6.43 9.60 -2.15
CA LEU A 261 5.94 8.49 -2.98
C LEU A 261 5.87 7.17 -2.19
N ASP A 262 6.61 7.07 -1.09
CA ASP A 262 6.64 5.95 -0.16
C ASP A 262 6.02 6.32 1.20
N GLY A 263 4.94 5.63 1.55
CA GLY A 263 4.23 5.79 2.81
C GLY A 263 4.58 4.68 3.80
N VAL A 264 5.23 5.05 4.90
CA VAL A 264 5.56 4.13 5.99
C VAL A 264 4.27 3.52 6.56
N SER A 265 4.26 2.19 6.72
CA SER A 265 3.17 1.51 7.40
C SER A 265 3.20 1.86 8.88
N TYR A 266 2.07 2.35 9.40
CA TYR A 266 1.86 2.40 10.83
C TYR A 266 1.33 1.05 11.31
N ASP A 267 2.14 0.36 12.10
CA ASP A 267 1.76 -0.85 12.86
C ASP A 267 0.82 -0.50 14.05
N GLY A 268 -0.16 0.37 13.80
CA GLY A 268 -1.21 0.69 14.76
C GLY A 268 -2.27 -0.41 14.84
N ASN A 269 -2.31 -1.34 13.88
CA ASN A 269 -3.26 -2.42 13.92
C ASN A 269 -2.79 -3.54 14.85
N GLN A 270 -3.54 -3.71 15.95
CA GLN A 270 -3.26 -4.73 16.95
C GLN A 270 -3.34 -6.17 16.42
N TYR A 271 -4.08 -6.40 15.33
CA TYR A 271 -4.37 -7.75 14.82
C TYR A 271 -3.66 -8.09 13.52
N LEU A 272 -3.46 -7.14 12.62
CA LEU A 272 -2.95 -7.41 11.27
C LEU A 272 -2.17 -6.22 10.69
N ASP A 273 -0.96 -6.46 10.20
CA ASP A 273 -0.27 -5.51 9.31
C ASP A 273 0.16 -6.21 8.02
N PHE A 274 0.17 -5.48 6.91
CA PHE A 274 0.58 -5.96 5.59
C PHE A 274 1.22 -4.82 4.81
N TYR A 275 2.43 -5.06 4.30
CA TYR A 275 3.28 -4.02 3.76
C TYR A 275 4.31 -4.59 2.78
N SER A 276 4.84 -3.73 1.94
CA SER A 276 6.10 -3.99 1.24
C SER A 276 7.30 -3.61 2.10
N ILE A 277 8.45 -4.18 1.79
CA ILE A 277 9.71 -3.90 2.48
C ILE A 277 10.70 -3.31 1.48
N ASN A 278 11.14 -2.08 1.73
CA ASN A 278 12.19 -1.43 0.95
C ASN A 278 13.26 -0.86 1.88
N GLN A 279 14.52 -1.23 1.67
CA GLN A 279 15.67 -0.77 2.46
C GLN A 279 15.47 -0.90 4.00
N GLY A 280 14.73 -1.92 4.43
CA GLY A 280 14.43 -2.18 5.84
C GLY A 280 13.23 -1.40 6.41
N LEU A 281 12.59 -0.53 5.62
CA LEU A 281 11.36 0.15 5.96
C LEU A 281 10.14 -0.67 5.55
N ASN A 282 9.14 -0.72 6.41
CA ASN A 282 7.82 -1.30 6.10
C ASN A 282 6.94 -0.20 5.49
N LEU A 283 6.44 -0.42 4.28
CA LEU A 283 5.70 0.58 3.51
C LEU A 283 4.29 0.09 3.21
N ALA A 284 3.29 0.89 3.61
CA ALA A 284 1.91 0.70 3.18
C ALA A 284 1.74 1.10 1.71
N ILE A 285 2.46 2.12 1.26
CA ILE A 285 2.53 2.56 -0.13
C ILE A 285 3.98 2.57 -0.55
N GLN A 286 4.34 1.90 -1.64
CA GLN A 286 5.68 1.93 -2.22
C GLN A 286 5.65 2.48 -3.65
N GLY A 287 6.40 3.56 -3.88
CA GLY A 287 6.73 4.07 -5.20
C GLY A 287 7.89 3.28 -5.80
N ARG A 288 7.83 3.04 -7.11
CA ARG A 288 8.89 2.41 -7.90
C ARG A 288 9.11 3.17 -9.19
N ASP A 289 10.33 3.04 -9.72
CA ASP A 289 10.73 3.66 -10.99
C ASP A 289 9.71 3.34 -12.10
N LEU A 290 9.21 4.36 -12.79
CA LEU A 290 8.22 4.21 -13.86
C LEU A 290 8.67 3.24 -14.97
N ALA A 291 9.99 3.10 -15.18
CA ALA A 291 10.57 2.18 -16.14
C ALA A 291 10.46 0.71 -15.67
N PHE A 292 9.23 0.21 -15.58
CA PHE A 292 8.88 -1.15 -15.17
C PHE A 292 9.78 -2.20 -15.85
N GLN A 293 10.34 -3.11 -15.03
CA GLN A 293 11.09 -4.26 -15.51
C GLN A 293 10.34 -5.53 -15.16
N GLU A 294 10.19 -6.46 -16.10
CA GLU A 294 9.51 -7.73 -15.82
C GLU A 294 10.19 -8.57 -14.72
N LYS A 295 11.50 -8.36 -14.53
CA LYS A 295 12.30 -8.97 -13.46
C LYS A 295 12.16 -8.27 -12.10
N ASP A 296 11.35 -7.22 -12.00
CA ASP A 296 11.14 -6.52 -10.74
C ASP A 296 10.53 -7.46 -9.70
N THR A 297 11.01 -7.30 -8.46
CA THR A 297 10.52 -8.05 -7.31
C THR A 297 10.24 -7.10 -6.16
N VAL A 298 9.18 -7.37 -5.41
CA VAL A 298 8.85 -6.62 -4.19
C VAL A 298 8.69 -7.59 -3.05
N VAL A 299 9.50 -7.42 -1.99
CA VAL A 299 9.38 -8.23 -0.78
C VAL A 299 8.16 -7.74 0.00
N LEU A 300 7.30 -8.68 0.39
CA LEU A 300 6.10 -8.42 1.17
C LEU A 300 6.27 -8.99 2.58
N GLY A 301 5.84 -8.23 3.58
CA GLY A 301 5.81 -8.63 4.96
C GLY A 301 4.40 -8.52 5.54
N TYR A 302 4.13 -9.33 6.55
CA TYR A 302 2.90 -9.24 7.33
C TYR A 302 3.15 -9.53 8.80
N LYS A 303 2.29 -8.97 9.66
CA LYS A 303 2.21 -9.27 11.08
C LYS A 303 0.79 -9.70 11.38
N THR A 304 0.59 -10.74 12.20
CA THR A 304 -0.74 -11.12 12.65
C THR A 304 -0.74 -11.58 14.11
N ALA A 305 -1.76 -11.16 14.87
CA ALA A 305 -2.07 -11.67 16.20
C ALA A 305 -3.12 -12.81 16.17
N ILE A 306 -3.57 -13.19 14.97
CA ILE A 306 -4.57 -14.23 14.71
C ILE A 306 -3.87 -15.36 13.95
N ALA A 307 -3.89 -16.57 14.52
CA ALA A 307 -3.49 -17.77 13.79
C ALA A 307 -4.68 -18.32 13.01
N GLY A 308 -4.41 -18.91 11.84
CA GLY A 308 -5.44 -19.49 10.99
C GLY A 308 -5.20 -19.21 9.52
N GLU A 309 -6.28 -19.31 8.75
CA GLU A 309 -6.27 -19.11 7.31
C GLU A 309 -6.39 -17.62 6.96
N PHE A 310 -5.54 -17.18 6.04
CA PHE A 310 -5.52 -15.85 5.44
C PHE A 310 -5.47 -15.97 3.93
N LYS A 311 -5.80 -14.86 3.26
CA LYS A 311 -5.85 -14.74 1.81
C LYS A 311 -5.11 -13.49 1.37
N ILE A 312 -4.21 -13.63 0.40
CA ILE A 312 -3.64 -12.50 -0.36
C ILE A 312 -4.33 -12.44 -1.72
N SER A 313 -4.84 -11.27 -2.09
CA SER A 313 -5.49 -11.05 -3.39
C SER A 313 -5.13 -9.70 -3.98
N ILE A 314 -5.28 -9.57 -5.30
CA ILE A 314 -5.31 -8.25 -5.93
C ILE A 314 -6.61 -7.56 -5.50
N GLY A 315 -6.50 -6.35 -4.99
CA GLY A 315 -7.66 -5.49 -4.71
C GLY A 315 -8.07 -4.71 -5.96
N HIS A 316 -7.11 -4.04 -6.59
CA HIS A 316 -7.29 -3.21 -7.76
C HIS A 316 -5.98 -3.12 -8.55
N VAL A 317 -6.07 -2.83 -9.85
CA VAL A 317 -4.94 -2.55 -10.76
C VAL A 317 -5.33 -1.46 -11.74
N ASP A 318 -4.39 -0.60 -12.10
CA ASP A 318 -4.58 0.40 -13.15
C ASP A 318 -3.35 0.58 -14.04
N GLY A 319 -3.49 1.46 -15.02
CA GLY A 319 -2.45 1.78 -15.98
C GLY A 319 -1.94 0.53 -16.71
N SER A 320 -0.64 0.50 -16.99
CA SER A 320 -0.01 -0.64 -17.67
C SER A 320 -0.04 -1.92 -16.86
N ILE A 321 -0.20 -1.86 -15.52
CA ILE A 321 -0.20 -3.05 -14.66
C ILE A 321 -1.42 -3.93 -14.91
N ALA A 322 -2.57 -3.35 -15.28
CA ALA A 322 -3.79 -4.10 -15.60
C ALA A 322 -3.61 -5.16 -16.71
N SER A 323 -2.60 -5.00 -17.56
CA SER A 323 -2.25 -5.95 -18.63
C SER A 323 -1.16 -6.96 -18.26
N LYS A 324 -0.61 -6.91 -17.05
CA LYS A 324 0.51 -7.75 -16.61
C LYS A 324 0.02 -8.93 -15.77
N ASN A 325 0.71 -10.05 -15.91
CA ASN A 325 0.57 -11.14 -14.95
C ASN A 325 1.32 -10.77 -13.67
N VAL A 326 0.68 -11.00 -12.53
CA VAL A 326 1.24 -10.71 -11.21
C VAL A 326 1.25 -12.01 -10.42
N PHE A 327 2.40 -12.35 -9.85
CA PHE A 327 2.60 -13.60 -9.14
C PHE A 327 3.04 -13.35 -7.71
N LEU A 328 2.60 -14.22 -6.80
CA LEU A 328 3.07 -14.28 -5.43
C LEU A 328 3.95 -15.52 -5.26
N GLU A 329 5.21 -15.32 -4.91
CA GLU A 329 6.09 -16.38 -4.47
C GLU A 329 5.93 -16.57 -2.96
N ASP A 330 5.49 -17.76 -2.54
CA ASP A 330 5.58 -18.21 -1.16
C ASP A 330 6.87 -19.03 -1.00
N LYS A 331 7.88 -18.45 -0.33
CA LYS A 331 9.18 -19.08 -0.11
C LYS A 331 9.13 -20.21 0.91
N LEU A 332 8.14 -20.20 1.82
CA LEU A 332 7.95 -21.28 2.79
C LEU A 332 7.39 -22.52 2.10
N MET A 333 6.40 -22.34 1.23
CA MET A 333 5.76 -23.43 0.49
C MET A 333 6.46 -23.75 -0.83
N GLN A 334 7.41 -22.91 -1.25
CA GLN A 334 8.13 -22.97 -2.52
C GLN A 334 7.21 -22.89 -3.76
N VAL A 335 6.07 -22.21 -3.64
CA VAL A 335 5.06 -22.06 -4.69
C VAL A 335 5.16 -20.68 -5.34
N LEU A 336 4.94 -20.60 -6.66
CA LEU A 336 4.63 -19.34 -7.34
C LEU A 336 3.17 -19.42 -7.77
N HIS A 337 2.36 -18.49 -7.31
CA HIS A 337 0.93 -18.46 -7.53
C HIS A 337 0.55 -17.25 -8.38
N ASP A 338 -0.23 -17.46 -9.45
CA ASP A 338 -0.78 -16.36 -10.26
C ASP A 338 -1.92 -15.69 -9.49
N LEU A 339 -1.76 -14.41 -9.16
CA LEU A 339 -2.71 -13.63 -8.36
C LEU A 339 -3.96 -13.18 -9.12
N LYS A 340 -4.18 -13.67 -10.36
CA LYS A 340 -5.52 -13.67 -10.96
C LYS A 340 -6.56 -14.32 -10.07
N GLU A 341 -6.14 -15.34 -9.31
CA GLU A 341 -6.94 -15.93 -8.25
C GLU A 341 -6.30 -15.65 -6.89
N PRO A 342 -7.08 -15.43 -5.82
CA PRO A 342 -6.52 -15.23 -4.48
C PRO A 342 -5.64 -16.39 -4.01
N TYR A 343 -4.54 -16.08 -3.32
CA TYR A 343 -3.68 -17.08 -2.68
C TYR A 343 -4.08 -17.28 -1.21
N THR A 344 -4.53 -18.48 -0.87
CA THR A 344 -4.89 -18.86 0.50
C THR A 344 -3.74 -19.56 1.20
N PHE A 345 -3.48 -19.21 2.45
CA PHE A 345 -2.44 -19.82 3.26
C PHE A 345 -2.79 -19.86 4.73
N VAL A 346 -2.19 -20.80 5.46
CA VAL A 346 -2.27 -20.87 6.93
C VAL A 346 -1.03 -20.22 7.54
N THR A 347 -1.22 -19.50 8.64
CA THR A 347 -0.15 -18.85 9.39
C THR A 347 -0.39 -18.92 10.89
N GLU A 348 0.70 -18.98 11.64
CA GLU A 348 0.70 -18.74 13.08
C GLU A 348 0.74 -17.25 13.41
N LYS A 349 0.55 -16.91 14.68
CA LYS A 349 0.75 -15.55 15.19
C LYS A 349 2.23 -15.19 15.10
N GLY A 350 2.54 -14.00 14.58
CA GLY A 350 3.92 -13.57 14.45
C GLY A 350 4.13 -12.43 13.47
N ILE A 351 5.40 -12.19 13.14
CA ILE A 351 5.86 -11.22 12.15
C ILE A 351 6.68 -12.00 11.13
N PHE A 352 6.30 -11.89 9.86
CA PHE A 352 6.91 -12.60 8.74
C PHE A 352 7.35 -11.57 7.71
N LYS A 353 8.66 -11.46 7.45
CA LYS A 353 9.24 -10.40 6.61
C LYS A 353 9.84 -10.90 5.30
N ASP A 354 9.87 -12.21 5.11
CA ASP A 354 10.64 -12.87 4.05
C ASP A 354 9.88 -14.04 3.40
N ARG A 355 8.65 -14.30 3.82
CA ARG A 355 7.83 -15.39 3.25
C ARG A 355 7.37 -15.10 1.83
N PHE A 356 6.96 -13.86 1.56
CA PHE A 356 6.27 -13.51 0.32
C PHE A 356 7.07 -12.54 -0.54
N VAL A 357 7.13 -12.81 -1.84
CA VAL A 357 7.73 -11.93 -2.84
C VAL A 357 6.77 -11.77 -4.01
N LEU A 358 6.43 -10.54 -4.35
CA LEU A 358 5.70 -10.21 -5.55
C LEU A 358 6.63 -10.27 -6.77
N ARG A 359 6.17 -10.87 -7.86
CA ARG A 359 6.90 -11.02 -9.13
C ARG A 359 5.98 -10.73 -10.31
N TYR A 360 6.58 -10.36 -11.45
CA TYR A 360 5.86 -10.10 -12.71
C TYR A 360 6.23 -11.05 -13.84
N GLN A 361 7.08 -12.03 -13.55
CA GLN A 361 7.43 -13.12 -14.43
C GLN A 361 7.03 -14.43 -13.79
N ASP A 362 6.49 -15.32 -14.63
CA ASP A 362 6.32 -16.71 -14.25
C ASP A 362 7.71 -17.33 -14.01
N LYS A 363 7.79 -18.32 -13.11
CA LYS A 363 9.02 -19.04 -12.74
C LYS A 363 9.75 -19.63 -13.94
N THR A 364 9.06 -19.80 -15.06
CA THR A 364 9.64 -20.22 -16.34
C THR A 364 10.57 -19.20 -17.00
N ALA A 365 10.50 -17.91 -16.65
CA ALA A 365 11.28 -16.85 -17.32
C ALA A 365 12.53 -16.38 -16.53
N VAL A 366 12.66 -16.71 -15.25
CA VAL A 366 13.88 -16.37 -14.46
C VAL A 366 15.07 -17.21 -14.90
N ILE A 367 14.83 -18.33 -15.58
CA ILE A 367 15.87 -19.22 -16.07
C ILE A 367 15.46 -19.63 -17.48
N GLU A 368 16.33 -19.33 -18.46
CA GLU A 368 16.14 -19.61 -19.88
C GLU A 368 15.39 -20.93 -20.09
N ASP A 369 14.42 -20.95 -21.02
CA ASP A 369 13.78 -22.19 -21.49
C ASP A 369 14.85 -23.27 -21.73
N ASP A 370 14.47 -24.56 -21.69
CA ASP A 370 15.38 -25.64 -22.06
C ASP A 370 16.16 -25.22 -23.31
N ILE A 371 17.49 -25.05 -23.18
CA ILE A 371 18.37 -24.70 -24.29
C ILE A 371 18.98 -26.02 -24.73
N PRO A 372 18.35 -26.73 -25.70
CA PRO A 372 18.96 -27.92 -26.25
C PRO A 372 20.22 -27.51 -27.00
N VAL A 373 21.33 -28.11 -26.62
CA VAL A 373 22.55 -28.10 -27.43
C VAL A 373 22.68 -29.51 -28.01
N GLU A 374 22.77 -29.60 -29.33
CA GLU A 374 22.95 -30.87 -30.02
C GLU A 374 24.18 -31.60 -29.45
N GLY A 375 23.99 -32.88 -29.10
CA GLY A 375 25.03 -33.69 -28.49
C GLY A 375 25.17 -33.55 -26.97
N VAL A 376 24.39 -32.70 -26.28
CA VAL A 376 24.36 -32.62 -24.81
C VAL A 376 23.12 -33.36 -24.27
N LEU A 377 23.35 -34.36 -23.42
CA LEU A 377 22.31 -35.12 -22.74
C LEU A 377 22.39 -34.89 -21.24
N ILE A 378 21.32 -34.33 -20.67
CA ILE A 378 21.13 -34.21 -19.22
C ILE A 378 19.98 -35.15 -18.84
N ALA A 379 20.24 -36.10 -17.95
CA ALA A 379 19.27 -37.09 -17.48
C ALA A 379 19.34 -37.22 -15.96
N THR A 380 18.24 -37.66 -15.36
CA THR A 380 18.13 -37.90 -13.92
C THR A 380 17.53 -39.28 -13.70
N ASN A 381 18.14 -40.07 -12.83
CA ASN A 381 17.59 -41.34 -12.37
C ASN A 381 18.05 -41.60 -10.93
N ASP A 382 17.14 -42.00 -10.04
CA ASP A 382 17.42 -42.32 -8.63
C ASP A 382 18.31 -41.29 -7.90
N LYS A 383 18.00 -39.98 -8.04
CA LYS A 383 18.78 -38.86 -7.48
C LYS A 383 20.24 -38.82 -7.94
N VAL A 384 20.48 -39.24 -9.18
CA VAL A 384 21.77 -39.06 -9.86
C VAL A 384 21.52 -38.33 -11.17
N ILE A 385 22.10 -37.14 -11.29
CA ILE A 385 22.11 -36.35 -12.51
C ILE A 385 23.29 -36.82 -13.34
N THR A 386 23.02 -37.27 -14.55
CA THR A 386 24.04 -37.68 -15.52
C THR A 386 24.06 -36.67 -16.66
N ILE A 387 25.24 -36.14 -16.94
CA ILE A 387 25.49 -35.19 -18.02
C ILE A 387 26.50 -35.83 -18.94
N ASN A 388 26.17 -35.97 -20.22
CA ASN A 388 27.07 -36.47 -21.25
C ASN A 388 27.06 -35.53 -22.45
N THR A 389 28.21 -35.36 -23.06
CA THR A 389 28.39 -34.61 -24.31
C THR A 389 28.97 -35.55 -25.39
N ALA A 390 28.61 -35.32 -26.65
CA ALA A 390 29.08 -36.17 -27.75
C ALA A 390 30.58 -35.97 -28.05
N GLU A 391 31.04 -34.72 -28.07
CA GLU A 391 32.43 -34.36 -28.46
C GLU A 391 33.02 -33.23 -27.59
N GLU A 392 32.19 -32.26 -27.20
CA GLU A 392 32.64 -31.04 -26.52
C GLU A 392 32.88 -31.26 -25.03
N VAL A 393 34.02 -30.79 -24.52
CA VAL A 393 34.34 -30.87 -23.09
C VAL A 393 33.41 -29.97 -22.28
N ILE A 394 32.94 -30.47 -21.14
CA ILE A 394 32.22 -29.71 -20.14
C ILE A 394 33.24 -28.86 -19.37
N GLU A 395 33.10 -27.54 -19.45
CA GLU A 395 33.90 -26.59 -18.68
C GLU A 395 33.33 -26.47 -17.26
N ALA A 396 32.03 -26.23 -17.15
CA ALA A 396 31.36 -26.02 -15.87
C ALA A 396 29.93 -26.57 -15.85
N VAL A 397 29.46 -26.92 -14.65
CA VAL A 397 28.08 -27.26 -14.35
C VAL A 397 27.60 -26.44 -13.17
N TYR A 398 26.42 -25.84 -13.32
CA TYR A 398 25.71 -25.16 -12.26
C TYR A 398 24.34 -25.81 -12.10
N ILE A 399 23.93 -26.05 -10.85
CA ILE A 399 22.60 -26.53 -10.55
C ILE A 399 21.94 -25.53 -9.63
N TYR A 400 20.75 -25.12 -10.02
CA TYR A 400 19.90 -24.23 -9.25
C TYR A 400 18.69 -25.00 -8.76
N ASP A 401 18.19 -24.62 -7.58
CA ASP A 401 16.87 -25.04 -7.16
C ASP A 401 15.78 -24.26 -7.91
N PHE A 402 14.52 -24.61 -7.62
CA PHE A 402 13.35 -23.99 -8.25
C PHE A 402 13.11 -22.51 -7.86
N SER A 403 13.85 -21.98 -6.88
CA SER A 403 13.85 -20.56 -6.49
C SER A 403 14.95 -19.75 -7.18
N GLY A 404 15.85 -20.41 -7.92
CA GLY A 404 17.03 -19.82 -8.55
C GLY A 404 18.25 -19.74 -7.64
N GLU A 405 18.22 -20.36 -6.46
CA GLU A 405 19.39 -20.48 -5.58
C GLU A 405 20.37 -21.49 -6.18
N LEU A 406 21.65 -21.14 -6.23
CA LEU A 406 22.71 -22.05 -6.68
C LEU A 406 22.95 -23.12 -5.60
N VAL A 407 22.53 -24.36 -5.88
CA VAL A 407 22.68 -25.49 -4.95
C VAL A 407 23.91 -26.33 -5.22
N TYR A 408 24.51 -26.22 -6.41
CA TYR A 408 25.75 -26.88 -6.76
C TYR A 408 26.49 -26.15 -7.88
N SER A 409 27.82 -26.13 -7.80
CA SER A 409 28.68 -25.65 -8.88
C SER A 409 29.95 -26.49 -8.96
N ASP A 410 30.27 -26.93 -10.18
CA ASP A 410 31.59 -27.43 -10.54
C ASP A 410 32.10 -26.59 -11.71
N THR A 411 33.26 -25.95 -11.53
CA THR A 411 33.79 -24.97 -12.49
C THR A 411 34.98 -25.49 -13.28
N ILE A 412 35.40 -26.74 -13.01
CA ILE A 412 36.56 -27.36 -13.66
C ILE A 412 36.25 -28.85 -13.88
N VAL A 413 35.22 -29.14 -14.67
CA VAL A 413 34.83 -30.54 -14.94
C VAL A 413 35.86 -31.22 -15.86
N ASP A 414 36.22 -30.55 -16.97
CA ASP A 414 37.25 -30.98 -17.96
C ASP A 414 37.08 -32.42 -18.48
N THR A 415 35.82 -32.86 -18.63
CA THR A 415 35.46 -34.16 -19.20
C THR A 415 34.25 -34.03 -20.14
N VAL A 416 34.02 -35.04 -20.97
CA VAL A 416 32.81 -35.15 -21.82
C VAL A 416 31.62 -35.78 -21.09
N GLY A 417 31.75 -36.03 -19.79
CA GLY A 417 30.68 -36.63 -19.00
C GLY A 417 30.95 -36.57 -17.50
N THR A 418 29.91 -36.28 -16.74
CA THR A 418 29.97 -36.19 -15.27
C THR A 418 28.67 -36.67 -14.64
N THR A 419 28.76 -37.10 -13.39
CA THR A 419 27.62 -37.48 -12.56
C THR A 419 27.61 -36.69 -11.27
N ILE A 420 26.43 -36.19 -10.92
CA ILE A 420 26.21 -35.39 -9.72
C ILE A 420 25.16 -36.10 -8.89
N SER A 421 25.50 -36.37 -7.63
CA SER A 421 24.66 -37.12 -6.68
C SER A 421 24.77 -36.51 -5.30
N ASN A 422 23.92 -36.95 -4.37
CA ASN A 422 23.90 -36.49 -2.98
C ASN A 422 23.66 -34.98 -2.82
N LEU A 423 23.00 -34.35 -3.79
CA LEU A 423 22.50 -33.00 -3.62
C LEU A 423 21.48 -32.97 -2.48
N SER A 424 21.74 -32.12 -1.48
CA SER A 424 20.78 -31.83 -0.41
C SER A 424 19.87 -30.72 -0.88
N VAL A 425 18.80 -31.10 -1.57
CA VAL A 425 17.82 -30.16 -2.13
C VAL A 425 16.49 -30.32 -1.41
N SER A 426 15.85 -29.20 -1.08
CA SER A 426 14.54 -29.15 -0.41
C SER A 426 13.39 -29.46 -1.36
N HIS A 427 13.60 -29.24 -2.67
CA HIS A 427 12.63 -29.45 -3.74
C HIS A 427 13.19 -30.39 -4.82
N PRO A 428 12.39 -31.30 -5.41
CA PRO A 428 12.87 -32.23 -6.43
C PRO A 428 13.08 -31.57 -7.80
N ALA A 429 12.40 -30.46 -8.12
CA ALA A 429 12.65 -29.77 -9.39
C ALA A 429 13.96 -28.97 -9.34
N LEU A 430 14.89 -29.30 -10.25
CA LEU A 430 16.19 -28.63 -10.38
C LEU A 430 16.41 -28.15 -11.80
N ILE A 431 17.30 -27.17 -11.94
CA ILE A 431 17.75 -26.67 -13.23
C ILE A 431 19.24 -26.88 -13.36
N VAL A 432 19.63 -27.60 -14.41
CA VAL A 432 21.03 -27.92 -14.71
C VAL A 432 21.48 -27.07 -15.88
N GLN A 433 22.47 -26.22 -15.64
CA GLN A 433 23.17 -25.44 -16.67
C GLN A 433 24.55 -26.04 -16.90
N VAL A 434 24.86 -26.38 -18.14
CA VAL A 434 26.13 -26.94 -18.59
C VAL A 434 26.81 -25.93 -19.50
N VAL A 435 28.04 -25.55 -19.18
CA VAL A 435 28.89 -24.69 -20.02
C VAL A 435 29.94 -25.58 -20.68
N LEU A 436 30.03 -25.52 -22.00
CA LEU A 436 31.01 -26.25 -22.80
C LEU A 436 32.25 -25.39 -23.04
N ALA A 437 33.40 -26.02 -23.26
CA ALA A 437 34.68 -25.32 -23.52
C ALA A 437 34.65 -24.42 -24.77
N ASN A 438 33.71 -24.65 -25.69
CA ASN A 438 33.47 -23.79 -26.86
C ASN A 438 32.58 -22.57 -26.57
N GLY A 439 32.18 -22.37 -25.31
CA GLY A 439 31.34 -21.26 -24.82
C GLY A 439 29.83 -21.48 -24.95
N LYS A 440 29.36 -22.57 -25.58
CA LYS A 440 27.92 -22.88 -25.64
C LYS A 440 27.38 -23.28 -24.26
N LYS A 441 26.11 -22.95 -24.02
CA LYS A 441 25.41 -23.29 -22.79
C LYS A 441 24.19 -24.15 -23.11
N ALA A 442 24.05 -25.25 -22.39
CA ALA A 442 22.84 -26.07 -22.40
C ALA A 442 22.13 -25.90 -21.04
N VAL A 443 20.81 -25.78 -21.06
CA VAL A 443 19.99 -25.66 -19.86
C VAL A 443 18.90 -26.72 -19.93
N LYS A 444 18.70 -27.47 -18.83
CA LYS A 444 17.61 -28.43 -18.73
C LYS A 444 16.94 -28.43 -17.37
N LYS A 445 15.61 -28.39 -17.37
CA LYS A 445 14.76 -28.65 -16.20
C LYS A 445 14.64 -30.16 -15.95
N ILE A 446 14.87 -30.59 -14.72
CA ILE A 446 14.79 -32.01 -14.31
C ILE A 446 14.01 -32.18 -13.01
N ILE A 447 13.52 -33.40 -12.77
CA ILE A 447 12.99 -33.85 -11.47
C ILE A 447 14.01 -34.82 -10.86
N TYR A 448 14.66 -34.40 -9.78
CA TYR A 448 15.78 -35.07 -9.12
C TYR A 448 15.35 -36.15 -8.13
#